data_AF-A0A286U3H1-F1
#
_entry.id   AF-A0A286U3H1-F1
#
_cell.length_a   1.000
_cell.length_b   1.000
_cell.length_c   1.000
_cell.angle_alpha   90.00
_cell.angle_beta   90.00
_cell.angle_gamma   90.00
#
_symmetry.space_group_name_H-M   'P 1'
#
loop_
_entity.id
_entity.type
_entity.pdbx_description
1 polymer ?
#
loop_
_entity_poly.entity_id
_entity_poly.type
_entity_poly.pdbx_seq_one_letter_code
_entity_poly.pdbx_strand_id
1 'polypeptide(L)'
;MGFTINRKRIINYFFLSLLALLLLSPGRCASAGNGDNIYRDLIEREIVTYEDGCRAISCFAEVSAATMTFNEMVAELEEKGIVEKSWKYKAETPLTRGTMAFMISKLLKIKGGLTMRAIALTRRFTRFISKGFKKKNGPLLPDIGMSKRYAYRETQHMGLLPSGNNKTYITGTDMLAGLYRLEQYIKAEERKEKKVEKRKEKKERVVSKTPTGKP
;
A
#
# COMPACT_ATOMS: atom_id res chain seq x y z
N MET A 1 43.77 -32.98 47.17
CA MET A 1 42.92 -33.46 46.06
C MET A 1 43.26 -32.64 44.81
N GLY A 2 44.03 -33.20 43.88
CA GLY A 2 44.43 -32.51 42.65
C GLY A 2 43.42 -32.79 41.54
N PHE A 3 42.75 -31.75 41.02
CA PHE A 3 41.88 -31.88 39.85
C PHE A 3 42.72 -31.81 38.57
N THR A 4 43.03 -32.96 37.99
CA THR A 4 43.62 -33.03 36.64
C THR A 4 42.54 -32.76 35.59
N ILE A 5 42.43 -31.51 35.14
CA ILE A 5 41.47 -31.11 34.11
C ILE A 5 41.97 -31.56 32.74
N ASN A 6 41.21 -32.44 32.08
CA ASN A 6 41.59 -33.07 30.83
C ASN A 6 41.43 -32.11 29.64
N ARG A 7 42.57 -31.62 29.08
CA ARG A 7 42.64 -30.58 28.04
C ARG A 7 41.82 -30.89 26.78
N LYS A 8 41.66 -32.17 26.42
CA LYS A 8 40.83 -32.59 25.27
C LYS A 8 39.33 -32.36 25.51
N ARG A 9 38.86 -32.49 26.76
CA ARG A 9 37.46 -32.18 27.11
C ARG A 9 37.17 -30.68 27.04
N ILE A 10 38.12 -29.83 27.45
CA ILE A 10 37.96 -28.37 27.36
C ILE A 10 37.78 -27.92 25.90
N ILE A 11 38.59 -28.47 24.98
CA ILE A 11 38.50 -28.14 23.55
C ILE A 11 37.14 -28.59 22.98
N ASN A 12 36.65 -29.77 23.36
CA ASN A 12 35.33 -30.23 22.92
C ASN A 12 34.19 -29.37 23.47
N TYR A 13 34.24 -28.92 24.73
CA TYR A 13 33.23 -27.99 25.27
C TYR A 13 33.29 -26.62 24.60
N PHE A 14 34.49 -26.15 24.23
CA PHE A 14 34.66 -24.90 23.50
C PHE A 14 34.05 -24.97 22.10
N PHE A 15 34.27 -26.07 21.37
CA PHE A 15 33.65 -26.30 20.06
C PHE A 15 32.14 -26.54 20.14
N LEU A 16 31.65 -27.27 21.15
CA LEU A 16 30.20 -27.40 21.39
C LEU A 16 29.56 -26.05 21.74
N SER A 17 30.25 -25.22 22.53
CA SER A 17 29.80 -23.87 22.86
C SER A 17 29.80 -22.95 21.64
N LEU A 18 30.82 -23.04 20.78
CA LEU A 18 30.91 -22.25 19.56
C LEU A 18 29.86 -22.67 18.52
N LEU A 19 29.60 -23.97 18.41
CA LEU A 19 28.55 -24.53 17.56
C LEU A 19 27.15 -24.16 18.09
N ALA A 20 26.95 -24.18 19.41
CA ALA A 20 25.74 -23.67 20.03
C ALA A 20 25.57 -22.15 19.79
N LEU A 21 26.66 -21.36 19.82
CA LEU A 21 26.62 -19.93 19.51
C LEU A 21 26.30 -19.65 18.03
N LEU A 22 26.75 -20.51 17.10
CA LEU A 22 26.44 -20.46 15.67
C LEU A 22 25.02 -20.94 15.34
N LEU A 23 24.43 -21.80 16.16
CA LEU A 23 23.02 -22.18 16.06
C LEU A 23 22.09 -21.20 16.80
N LEU A 24 22.64 -20.39 17.73
CA LEU A 24 21.96 -19.27 18.39
C LEU A 24 22.16 -17.92 17.70
N SER A 25 22.91 -17.83 16.61
CA SER A 25 22.70 -16.70 15.69
C SER A 25 21.36 -16.93 15.01
N PRO A 26 20.28 -16.19 15.36
CA PRO A 26 19.15 -16.14 14.48
C PRO A 26 19.71 -15.63 13.15
N GLY A 27 19.64 -16.45 12.11
CA GLY A 27 19.45 -15.90 10.77
C GLY A 27 18.29 -14.92 10.94
N ARG A 28 18.58 -13.62 10.89
CA ARG A 28 17.60 -12.56 11.13
C ARG A 28 16.56 -12.59 10.02
N CYS A 29 15.59 -13.49 10.16
CA CYS A 29 14.38 -13.62 9.37
C CYS A 29 13.29 -14.12 10.32
N ALA A 30 13.02 -13.35 11.37
CA ALA A 30 11.81 -13.49 12.18
C ALA A 30 11.59 -12.16 12.89
N SER A 31 10.90 -11.23 12.23
CA SER A 31 10.21 -10.16 12.94
C SER A 31 8.91 -10.77 13.46
N ALA A 32 8.94 -11.23 14.70
CA ALA A 32 7.78 -11.62 15.46
C ALA A 32 7.72 -10.70 16.70
N GLY A 33 7.43 -9.43 16.44
CA GLY A 33 7.07 -8.42 17.42
C GLY A 33 5.62 -8.05 17.21
N ASN A 34 4.78 -8.29 18.21
CA ASN A 34 3.42 -7.78 18.26
C ASN A 34 3.46 -6.24 18.19
N GLY A 35 3.24 -5.65 17.00
CA GLY A 35 3.28 -4.19 16.78
C GLY A 35 4.48 -3.64 16.00
N ASP A 36 5.03 -4.40 15.03
CA ASP A 36 6.01 -3.96 14.03
C ASP A 36 5.57 -2.65 13.36
N ASN A 37 6.02 -1.54 13.93
CA ASN A 37 5.67 -0.22 13.45
C ASN A 37 6.50 0.05 12.20
N ILE A 38 5.98 -0.34 11.04
CA ILE A 38 6.63 -0.14 9.73
C ILE A 38 7.11 1.30 9.54
N TYR A 39 6.46 2.28 10.19
CA TYR A 39 6.89 3.68 10.16
C TYR A 39 8.26 3.92 10.83
N ARG A 40 8.63 3.14 11.85
CA ARG A 40 9.96 3.21 12.49
C ARG A 40 11.03 2.65 11.57
N ASP A 41 10.80 1.45 11.02
CA ASP A 41 11.75 0.80 10.12
C ASP A 41 12.01 1.61 8.86
N LEU A 42 11.00 2.35 8.38
CA LEU A 42 11.16 3.23 7.23
C LEU A 42 12.10 4.40 7.50
N ILE A 43 12.14 4.97 8.71
CA ILE A 43 12.98 6.17 8.96
C ILE A 43 14.47 5.88 8.77
N GLU A 44 14.89 4.66 9.11
CA GLU A 44 16.30 4.24 9.03
C GLU A 44 16.73 3.85 7.61
N ARG A 45 15.78 3.72 6.67
CA ARG A 45 16.08 3.32 5.29
C ARG A 45 16.43 4.50 4.41
N GLU A 46 17.65 4.48 3.88
CA GLU A 46 18.09 5.42 2.85
C GLU A 46 17.26 5.24 1.57
N ILE A 47 17.05 4.00 1.12
CA ILE A 47 16.23 3.64 -0.02
C ILE A 47 15.26 2.52 0.37
N VAL A 48 14.00 2.71 0.03
CA VAL A 48 12.91 1.77 0.31
C VAL A 48 12.90 0.67 -0.75
N THR A 49 12.71 -0.58 -0.30
CA THR A 49 12.56 -1.72 -1.19
C THR A 49 11.10 -1.93 -1.61
N TYR A 50 10.89 -2.74 -2.65
CA TYR A 50 9.55 -3.06 -3.12
C TYR A 50 8.74 -3.81 -2.06
N GLU A 51 9.37 -4.67 -1.27
CA GLU A 51 8.74 -5.33 -0.13
C GLU A 51 8.23 -4.33 0.91
N ASP A 52 9.05 -3.35 1.31
CA ASP A 52 8.63 -2.30 2.25
C ASP A 52 7.41 -1.54 1.70
N GLY A 53 7.46 -1.25 0.39
CA GLY A 53 6.36 -0.68 -0.39
C GLY A 53 5.06 -1.45 -0.21
N CYS A 54 5.09 -2.74 -0.51
CA CYS A 54 3.94 -3.62 -0.40
C CYS A 54 3.46 -3.75 1.04
N ARG A 55 4.36 -3.94 2.01
CA ARG A 55 4.00 -4.05 3.43
C ARG A 55 3.31 -2.79 3.92
N ALA A 56 3.83 -1.62 3.61
CA ALA A 56 3.23 -0.36 4.05
C ALA A 56 1.84 -0.12 3.41
N ILE A 57 1.68 -0.45 2.12
CA ILE A 57 0.39 -0.32 1.43
C ILE A 57 -0.62 -1.35 1.95
N SER A 58 -0.17 -2.54 2.33
CA SER A 58 -1.02 -3.60 2.89
C SER A 58 -1.79 -3.15 4.14
N CYS A 59 -1.17 -2.28 4.96
CA CYS A 59 -1.78 -1.68 6.14
C CYS A 59 -3.06 -0.89 5.84
N PHE A 60 -3.19 -0.36 4.62
CA PHE A 60 -4.37 0.39 4.18
C PHE A 60 -5.31 -0.45 3.32
N ALA A 61 -4.83 -1.57 2.78
CA ALA A 61 -5.57 -2.41 1.86
C ALA A 61 -6.40 -3.49 2.56
N GLU A 62 -6.47 -3.50 3.90
CA GLU A 62 -7.09 -4.56 4.70
C GLU A 62 -6.47 -5.95 4.36
N VAL A 63 -5.14 -6.00 4.24
CA VAL A 63 -4.36 -7.22 4.00
C VAL A 63 -3.55 -7.54 5.26
N SER A 64 -3.66 -8.77 5.77
CA SER A 64 -2.96 -9.20 6.99
C SER A 64 -1.52 -9.59 6.69
N ALA A 65 -0.67 -8.61 6.38
CA ALA A 65 0.72 -8.87 5.96
C ALA A 65 1.68 -9.31 7.08
N ALA A 66 1.28 -9.27 8.36
CA ALA A 66 2.18 -9.52 9.50
C ALA A 66 2.79 -10.94 9.51
N THR A 67 2.08 -11.93 8.96
CA THR A 67 2.52 -13.34 8.95
C THR A 67 2.80 -13.88 7.55
N MET A 68 2.62 -13.05 6.51
CA MET A 68 2.71 -13.49 5.12
C MET A 68 4.13 -13.34 4.59
N THR A 69 4.52 -14.25 3.72
CA THR A 69 5.72 -14.09 2.91
C THR A 69 5.53 -12.96 1.88
N PHE A 70 6.62 -12.40 1.37
CA PHE A 70 6.57 -11.36 0.34
C PHE A 70 5.73 -11.78 -0.89
N ASN A 71 5.86 -13.03 -1.33
CA ASN A 71 5.13 -13.54 -2.49
C ASN A 71 3.62 -13.65 -2.24
N GLU A 72 3.22 -14.11 -1.06
CA GLU A 72 1.80 -14.19 -0.65
C GLU A 72 1.18 -12.80 -0.57
N MET A 73 1.88 -11.85 0.05
CA MET A 73 1.44 -10.46 0.12
C MET A 73 1.28 -9.82 -1.26
N VAL A 74 2.22 -10.05 -2.19
CA VAL A 74 2.11 -9.54 -3.56
C VAL A 74 0.91 -10.17 -4.27
N ALA A 75 0.68 -11.47 -4.10
CA ALA A 75 -0.48 -12.15 -4.68
C ALA A 75 -1.82 -11.56 -4.20
N GLU A 76 -1.95 -11.26 -2.90
CA GLU A 76 -3.16 -10.61 -2.38
C GLU A 76 -3.32 -9.18 -2.91
N LEU A 77 -2.24 -8.40 -2.99
CA LEU A 77 -2.27 -7.04 -3.54
C LEU A 77 -2.58 -7.05 -5.06
N GLU A 78 -2.15 -8.07 -5.78
CA GLU A 78 -2.51 -8.29 -7.18
C GLU A 78 -3.97 -8.68 -7.36
N GLU A 79 -4.52 -9.51 -6.48
CA GLU A 79 -5.94 -9.86 -6.46
C GLU A 79 -6.81 -8.61 -6.23
N LYS A 80 -6.38 -7.75 -5.30
CA LYS A 80 -7.00 -6.44 -5.03
C LYS A 80 -6.74 -5.41 -6.14
N GLY A 81 -5.90 -5.72 -7.13
CA GLY A 81 -5.60 -4.84 -8.27
C GLY A 81 -4.77 -3.59 -7.89
N ILE A 82 -4.10 -3.62 -6.74
CA ILE A 82 -3.22 -2.56 -6.23
C ILE A 82 -1.84 -2.66 -6.88
N VAL A 83 -1.37 -3.89 -7.05
CA VAL A 83 -0.16 -4.23 -7.80
C VAL A 83 -0.54 -4.73 -9.20
N GLU A 84 0.24 -4.35 -10.20
CA GLU A 84 0.02 -4.79 -11.58
C GLU A 84 0.63 -6.17 -11.83
N LYS A 85 -0.17 -7.14 -12.27
CA LYS A 85 0.26 -8.54 -12.56
C LYS A 85 1.39 -8.66 -13.58
N SER A 86 1.60 -7.63 -14.41
CA SER A 86 2.66 -7.61 -15.43
C SER A 86 4.03 -7.32 -14.83
N TRP A 87 4.08 -6.83 -13.58
CA TRP A 87 5.30 -6.40 -12.92
C TRP A 87 6.04 -7.60 -12.32
N LYS A 88 7.26 -7.84 -12.79
CA LYS A 88 8.16 -8.84 -12.22
C LYS A 88 9.15 -8.14 -11.28
N TYR A 89 8.79 -8.00 -10.01
CA TYR A 89 9.66 -7.40 -8.99
C TYR A 89 10.17 -8.42 -7.99
N LYS A 90 11.40 -8.19 -7.52
CA LYS A 90 11.98 -8.91 -6.38
C LYS A 90 11.81 -8.06 -5.12
N ALA A 91 11.72 -8.70 -3.96
CA ALA A 91 11.56 -8.03 -2.66
C ALA A 91 12.54 -6.86 -2.46
N GLU A 92 13.83 -7.10 -2.76
CA GLU A 92 14.93 -6.15 -2.58
C GLU A 92 15.00 -5.04 -3.64
N THR A 93 14.13 -5.05 -4.64
CA THR A 93 14.19 -4.07 -5.73
C THR A 93 13.86 -2.68 -5.21
N PRO A 94 14.67 -1.64 -5.50
CA PRO A 94 14.35 -0.27 -5.07
C PRO A 94 13.00 0.22 -5.57
N LEU A 95 12.20 0.79 -4.68
CA LEU A 95 10.88 1.31 -4.99
C LEU A 95 10.99 2.70 -5.62
N THR A 96 10.33 2.92 -6.75
CA THR A 96 10.25 4.25 -7.38
C THR A 96 9.02 5.02 -6.92
N ARG A 97 9.11 6.35 -6.92
CA ARG A 97 7.98 7.25 -6.63
C ARG A 97 6.77 6.96 -7.51
N GLY A 98 6.98 6.65 -8.80
CA GLY A 98 5.91 6.29 -9.72
C GLY A 98 5.24 4.96 -9.41
N THR A 99 6.00 3.97 -8.93
CA THR A 99 5.43 2.70 -8.44
C THR A 99 4.59 2.94 -7.19
N MET A 100 5.10 3.68 -6.19
CA MET A 100 4.32 4.02 -4.99
C MET A 100 3.04 4.80 -5.34
N ALA A 101 3.15 5.80 -6.22
CA ALA A 101 2.01 6.60 -6.66
C ALA A 101 0.92 5.75 -7.33
N PHE A 102 1.32 4.75 -8.11
CA PHE A 102 0.40 3.80 -8.72
C PHE A 102 -0.34 3.00 -7.65
N MET A 103 0.38 2.41 -6.69
CA MET A 103 -0.24 1.65 -5.59
C MET A 103 -1.22 2.52 -4.79
N ILE A 104 -0.84 3.75 -4.44
CA ILE A 104 -1.71 4.72 -3.76
C ILE A 104 -2.96 5.03 -4.59
N SER A 105 -2.79 5.29 -5.89
CA SER A 105 -3.91 5.62 -6.77
C SER A 105 -4.92 4.48 -6.87
N LYS A 106 -4.43 3.24 -6.94
CA LYS A 106 -5.26 2.03 -6.96
C LYS A 106 -5.99 1.81 -5.65
N LEU A 107 -5.28 1.93 -4.54
CA LEU A 107 -5.81 1.83 -3.19
C LEU A 107 -6.97 2.82 -2.97
N LEU A 108 -6.76 4.08 -3.35
CA LEU A 108 -7.76 5.14 -3.26
C LEU A 108 -8.84 5.08 -4.35
N LYS A 109 -8.78 4.09 -5.26
CA LYS A 109 -9.68 3.92 -6.41
C LYS A 109 -9.83 5.22 -7.21
N ILE A 110 -8.73 5.96 -7.37
CA ILE A 110 -8.72 7.22 -8.11
C ILE A 110 -8.96 6.91 -9.59
N LYS A 111 -10.11 7.34 -10.10
CA LYS A 111 -10.41 7.31 -11.53
C LYS A 111 -9.56 8.40 -12.19
N GLY A 112 -8.42 8.02 -12.81
CA GLY A 112 -7.38 8.93 -13.31
C GLY A 112 -7.91 10.23 -13.92
N GLY A 113 -7.49 11.37 -13.38
CA GLY A 113 -8.39 12.50 -13.20
C GLY A 113 -8.10 13.78 -13.98
N LEU A 114 -7.42 13.73 -15.13
CA LEU A 114 -7.36 14.87 -16.08
C LEU A 114 -7.59 14.44 -17.53
N THR A 115 -6.95 13.34 -17.96
CA THR A 115 -7.22 12.70 -19.25
C THR A 115 -8.61 12.07 -19.31
N MET A 116 -9.13 11.45 -18.23
CA MET A 116 -10.53 10.99 -18.23
C MET A 116 -11.54 12.13 -18.16
N ARG A 117 -11.22 13.30 -17.61
CA ARG A 117 -12.13 14.47 -17.71
C ARG A 117 -12.22 14.97 -19.16
N ALA A 118 -11.09 14.98 -19.88
CA ALA A 118 -11.05 15.30 -21.31
C ALA A 118 -11.70 14.20 -22.19
N ILE A 119 -11.49 12.92 -21.85
CA ILE A 119 -12.05 11.76 -22.57
C ILE A 119 -13.55 11.55 -22.24
N ALA A 120 -13.99 11.84 -21.03
CA ALA A 120 -15.41 11.83 -20.67
C ALA A 120 -16.19 12.99 -21.32
N LEU A 121 -15.52 14.11 -21.60
CA LEU A 121 -16.06 15.18 -22.46
C LEU A 121 -16.28 14.67 -23.90
N THR A 122 -15.42 13.76 -24.38
CA THR A 122 -15.57 13.04 -25.64
C THR A 122 -16.30 11.70 -25.46
N ARG A 123 -17.57 11.76 -25.02
CA ARG A 123 -18.50 10.61 -24.85
C ARG A 123 -18.62 9.64 -26.05
N ARG A 124 -18.06 10.01 -27.21
CA ARG A 124 -18.08 9.23 -28.46
C ARG A 124 -17.05 8.09 -28.49
N PHE A 125 -15.94 8.18 -27.75
CA PHE A 125 -14.89 7.14 -27.75
C PHE A 125 -15.13 6.00 -26.76
N THR A 126 -15.76 6.26 -25.62
CA THR A 126 -16.02 5.23 -24.59
C THR A 126 -16.92 4.11 -25.09
N ARG A 127 -17.88 4.44 -25.97
CA ARG A 127 -18.80 3.48 -26.61
C ARG A 127 -18.11 2.56 -27.63
N PHE A 128 -16.99 3.00 -28.20
CA PHE A 128 -16.17 2.20 -29.13
C PHE A 128 -15.34 1.15 -28.38
N ILE A 129 -14.78 1.54 -27.23
CA ILE A 129 -13.93 0.67 -26.40
C ILE A 129 -14.78 -0.36 -25.62
N SER A 130 -15.97 0.03 -25.15
CA SER A 130 -16.86 -0.88 -24.39
C SER A 130 -17.44 -2.02 -25.22
N LYS A 131 -17.45 -1.92 -26.56
CA LYS A 131 -17.91 -3.00 -27.45
C LYS A 131 -16.94 -4.18 -27.52
N GLY A 132 -15.66 -3.99 -27.17
CA GLY A 132 -14.61 -5.02 -27.28
C GLY A 132 -14.38 -5.86 -26.02
N PHE A 133 -14.83 -5.42 -24.85
CA PHE A 133 -14.51 -6.08 -23.57
C PHE A 133 -15.76 -6.57 -22.84
N LYS A 134 -16.23 -7.77 -23.22
CA LYS A 134 -17.29 -8.51 -22.53
C LYS A 134 -16.64 -9.58 -21.65
N LYS A 135 -16.28 -9.25 -20.40
CA LYS A 135 -15.85 -10.23 -19.39
C LYS A 135 -16.79 -10.19 -18.18
N LYS A 136 -17.03 -11.36 -17.57
CA LYS A 136 -18.19 -11.69 -16.72
C LYS A 136 -18.28 -11.04 -15.33
N ASN A 137 -17.34 -10.19 -14.89
CA ASN A 137 -17.33 -9.69 -13.51
C ASN A 137 -17.38 -8.15 -13.46
N GLY A 138 -18.60 -7.60 -13.38
CA GLY A 138 -18.88 -6.18 -13.10
C GLY A 138 -18.37 -5.18 -14.14
N PRO A 139 -18.82 -3.91 -14.10
CA PRO A 139 -18.28 -2.84 -14.93
C PRO A 139 -16.94 -2.36 -14.34
N LEU A 140 -15.95 -3.25 -14.28
CA LEU A 140 -14.56 -2.84 -14.10
C LEU A 140 -14.08 -2.42 -15.48
N LEU A 141 -14.24 -1.13 -15.79
CA LEU A 141 -13.59 -0.56 -16.97
C LEU A 141 -12.10 -0.95 -16.89
N PRO A 142 -11.50 -1.54 -17.94
CA PRO A 142 -10.06 -1.69 -17.98
C PRO A 142 -9.47 -0.31 -17.71
N ASP A 143 -8.47 -0.23 -16.83
CA ASP A 143 -7.85 1.02 -16.40
C ASP A 143 -6.96 1.57 -17.52
N ILE A 144 -7.61 1.91 -18.64
CA ILE A 144 -7.03 2.46 -19.86
C ILE A 144 -6.58 3.87 -19.50
N GLY A 145 -5.35 3.99 -19.03
CA GLY A 145 -4.67 5.28 -18.89
C GLY A 145 -3.94 5.52 -17.57
N MET A 146 -4.11 4.72 -16.53
CA MET A 146 -3.37 4.92 -15.27
C MET A 146 -1.97 4.30 -15.31
N SER A 147 -1.06 4.90 -16.09
CA SER A 147 0.36 4.54 -15.99
C SER A 147 1.00 5.09 -14.72
N LYS A 148 2.15 4.57 -14.30
CA LYS A 148 2.96 5.12 -13.19
C LYS A 148 3.18 6.64 -13.32
N ARG A 149 3.32 7.14 -14.54
CA ARG A 149 3.49 8.58 -14.82
C ARG A 149 2.23 9.37 -14.49
N TYR A 150 1.06 8.87 -14.86
CA TYR A 150 -0.21 9.55 -14.60
C TYR A 150 -0.61 9.46 -13.13
N ALA A 151 -0.45 8.28 -12.52
CA ALA A 151 -0.66 8.10 -11.09
C ALA A 151 0.21 9.06 -10.25
N TYR A 152 1.46 9.26 -10.67
CA TYR A 152 2.35 10.21 -10.00
C TYR A 152 1.86 11.67 -10.12
N ARG A 153 1.40 12.10 -11.29
CA ARG A 153 0.84 13.46 -11.46
C ARG A 153 -0.44 13.67 -10.65
N GLU A 154 -1.31 12.67 -10.60
CA GLU A 154 -2.57 12.75 -9.86
C GLU A 154 -2.31 12.81 -8.35
N THR A 155 -1.42 11.96 -7.83
CA THR A 155 -1.02 11.97 -6.42
C THR A 155 -0.30 13.28 -6.02
N GLN A 156 0.43 13.92 -6.93
CA GLN A 156 0.96 15.27 -6.72
C GLN A 156 -0.14 16.33 -6.64
N HIS A 157 -1.11 16.28 -7.57
CA HIS A 157 -2.24 17.23 -7.59
C HIS A 157 -3.10 17.13 -6.31
N MET A 158 -3.24 15.92 -5.75
CA MET A 158 -3.91 15.70 -4.47
C MET A 158 -3.07 16.06 -3.24
N GLY A 159 -1.79 16.45 -3.45
CA GLY A 159 -0.86 16.75 -2.35
C GLY A 159 -0.42 15.52 -1.55
N LEU A 160 -0.56 14.31 -2.08
CA LEU A 160 -0.15 13.06 -1.41
C LEU A 160 1.36 12.85 -1.51
N LEU A 161 1.94 13.03 -2.71
CA LEU A 161 3.37 12.87 -2.95
C LEU A 161 4.03 14.20 -3.34
N PRO A 162 5.30 14.43 -2.96
CA PRO A 162 6.01 15.66 -3.32
C PRO A 162 6.34 15.71 -4.81
N SER A 163 6.65 16.92 -5.29
CA SER A 163 7.14 17.14 -6.66
C SER A 163 8.49 16.44 -6.91
N GLY A 164 8.78 16.14 -8.18
CA GLY A 164 10.01 15.45 -8.57
C GLY A 164 9.84 14.57 -9.82
N ASN A 165 10.74 13.62 -9.99
CA ASN A 165 10.72 12.65 -11.08
C ASN A 165 10.09 11.33 -10.62
N ASN A 166 9.20 10.75 -11.42
CA ASN A 166 8.51 9.50 -11.10
C ASN A 166 9.43 8.27 -11.13
N LYS A 167 10.58 8.37 -11.81
CA LYS A 167 11.58 7.28 -11.87
C LYS A 167 12.56 7.28 -10.70
N THR A 168 12.57 8.34 -9.89
CA THR A 168 13.46 8.45 -8.73
C THR A 168 13.05 7.43 -7.66
N TYR A 169 14.04 6.82 -7.03
CA TYR A 169 13.83 5.95 -5.88
C TYR A 169 13.31 6.74 -4.69
N ILE A 170 12.49 6.10 -3.87
CA ILE A 170 11.93 6.76 -2.69
C ILE A 170 12.77 6.44 -1.46
N THR A 171 13.07 7.47 -0.68
CA THR A 171 13.72 7.31 0.62
C THR A 171 12.69 6.92 1.67
N GLY A 172 13.16 6.37 2.77
CA GLY A 172 12.30 5.98 3.87
C GLY A 172 11.50 7.14 4.45
N THR A 173 12.13 8.30 4.60
CA THR A 173 11.49 9.54 5.05
C THR A 173 10.41 10.04 4.08
N ASP A 174 10.69 9.99 2.77
CA ASP A 174 9.74 10.40 1.74
C ASP A 174 8.51 9.47 1.73
N MET A 175 8.75 8.17 1.90
CA MET A 175 7.69 7.18 1.97
C MET A 175 6.82 7.40 3.21
N LEU A 176 7.42 7.57 4.39
CA LEU A 176 6.71 7.87 5.62
C LEU A 176 5.80 9.12 5.47
N ALA A 177 6.34 10.19 4.88
CA ALA A 177 5.56 11.40 4.62
C ALA A 177 4.38 11.14 3.67
N GLY A 178 4.58 10.31 2.64
CA GLY A 178 3.52 9.89 1.72
C GLY A 178 2.42 9.08 2.40
N LEU A 179 2.79 8.11 3.24
CA LEU A 179 1.85 7.28 3.99
C LEU A 179 1.05 8.10 5.01
N TYR A 180 1.70 9.04 5.70
CA TYR A 180 1.02 9.95 6.62
C TYR A 180 -0.05 10.78 5.89
N ARG A 181 0.28 11.35 4.72
CA ARG A 181 -0.68 12.12 3.92
C ARG A 181 -1.82 11.25 3.39
N LEU A 182 -1.53 10.01 2.99
CA LEU A 182 -2.52 9.02 2.61
C LEU A 182 -3.50 8.74 3.76
N GLU A 183 -3.00 8.51 4.97
CA GLU A 183 -3.83 8.29 6.16
C GLU A 183 -4.74 9.51 6.45
N GLN A 184 -4.17 10.72 6.38
CA GLN A 184 -4.95 11.95 6.56
C GLN A 184 -6.03 12.10 5.48
N TYR A 185 -5.73 11.74 4.24
CA TYR A 185 -6.68 11.79 3.14
C TYR A 185 -7.87 10.84 3.38
N ILE A 186 -7.60 9.58 3.76
CA ILE A 186 -8.63 8.59 4.09
C ILE A 186 -9.53 9.10 5.22
N LYS A 187 -8.94 9.56 6.33
CA LYS A 187 -9.68 10.14 7.46
C LYS A 187 -10.51 11.36 7.05
N ALA A 188 -10.03 12.17 6.11
CA ALA A 188 -10.78 13.33 5.62
C ALA A 188 -11.99 12.92 4.77
N GLU A 189 -11.87 11.91 3.91
CA GLU A 189 -12.98 11.38 3.11
C GLU A 189 -14.07 10.78 4.01
N GLU A 190 -13.71 9.95 4.99
CA GLU A 190 -14.68 9.38 5.95
C GLU A 190 -15.47 10.48 6.70
N ARG A 191 -14.81 11.58 7.07
CA ARG A 191 -15.46 12.73 7.70
C ARG A 191 -16.43 13.45 6.76
N LYS A 192 -16.12 13.53 5.45
CA LYS A 192 -17.01 14.12 4.44
C LYS A 192 -18.25 13.25 4.25
N GLU A 193 -18.08 11.93 4.14
CA GLU A 193 -19.20 10.98 4.01
C GLU A 193 -20.17 11.08 5.19
N LYS A 194 -19.65 11.06 6.42
CA LYS A 194 -20.45 11.26 7.65
C LYS A 194 -21.19 12.61 7.67
N LYS A 195 -20.60 13.68 7.12
CA LYS A 195 -21.27 14.99 7.00
C LYS A 195 -22.38 14.97 5.96
N VAL A 196 -22.19 14.27 4.84
CA VAL A 196 -23.20 14.13 3.78
C VAL A 196 -24.40 13.32 4.29
N GLU A 197 -24.17 12.22 4.99
CA GLU A 197 -25.21 11.38 5.59
C GLU A 197 -26.05 12.16 6.60
N LYS A 198 -25.42 12.87 7.55
CA LYS A 198 -26.11 13.75 8.51
C LYS A 198 -26.95 14.83 7.82
N ARG A 199 -26.50 15.36 6.68
CA ARG A 199 -27.26 16.34 5.87
C ARG A 199 -28.47 15.70 5.20
N LYS A 200 -28.38 14.45 4.73
CA LYS A 200 -29.51 13.72 4.14
C LYS A 200 -30.57 13.40 5.19
N GLU A 201 -30.17 12.84 6.34
CA GLU A 201 -31.10 12.55 7.45
C GLU A 201 -31.83 13.81 7.95
N LYS A 202 -31.11 14.94 8.05
CA LYS A 202 -31.72 16.21 8.47
C LYS A 202 -32.76 16.70 7.44
N LYS A 203 -32.52 16.50 6.14
CA LYS A 203 -33.49 16.85 5.09
C LYS A 203 -34.72 15.95 5.15
N GLU A 204 -34.55 14.65 5.35
CA GLU A 204 -35.66 13.69 5.45
C GLU A 204 -36.55 13.96 6.67
N ARG A 205 -35.95 14.26 7.84
CA ARG A 205 -36.71 14.66 9.04
C ARG A 205 -37.46 15.98 8.92
N VAL A 206 -37.03 16.87 8.03
CA VAL A 206 -37.72 18.15 7.76
C VAL A 206 -38.90 17.91 6.81
N VAL A 207 -38.72 17.07 5.79
CA VAL A 207 -39.79 16.70 4.85
C VAL A 207 -40.93 15.97 5.56
N SER A 208 -40.62 15.05 6.48
CA SER A 208 -41.63 14.29 7.24
C SER A 208 -42.39 15.11 8.30
N LYS A 209 -41.95 16.34 8.60
CA LYS A 209 -42.57 17.24 9.58
C LYS A 209 -43.38 18.37 8.95
N THR A 210 -43.43 18.45 7.61
CA THR A 210 -44.29 19.41 6.91
C THR A 210 -45.72 18.86 6.93
N PRO A 211 -46.67 19.46 7.68
CA PRO A 211 -48.04 18.99 7.67
C PRO A 211 -48.63 19.25 6.28
N THR A 212 -49.18 18.20 5.67
CA THR A 212 -50.10 18.31 4.53
C THR A 212 -51.40 18.97 5.01
N GLY A 213 -51.33 20.26 5.33
CA GLY A 213 -52.50 21.11 5.52
C GLY A 213 -52.84 21.73 4.17
N LYS A 214 -53.77 21.11 3.43
CA LYS A 214 -54.60 21.88 2.50
C LYS A 214 -55.88 22.26 3.26
N PRO A 215 -56.27 23.54 3.26
CA PRO A 215 -57.60 23.96 3.70
C PRO A 215 -58.69 23.35 2.82
#